data_AF-A0A923MUH0-F1
#
_entry.id   AF-A0A923MUH0-F1
#
_cell.length_a   1.000
_cell.length_b   1.000
_cell.length_c   1.000
_cell.angle_alpha   90.00
_cell.angle_beta   90.00
_cell.angle_gamma   90.00
#
_symmetry.space_group_name_H-M   'P 1'
#
loop_
_entity.id
_entity.type
_entity.pdbx_description
1 polymer ?
#
loop_
_entity_poly.entity_id
_entity_poly.type
_entity_poly.pdbx_seq_one_letter_code
_entity_poly.pdbx_strand_id
1 'polypeptide(L)'
;MSAARCRCDRHLLHCSTLDSRAHTSPRTRETPVASKHLDQVEDLHFRVLKILQDHPDMSQRELAKRLGVSNGKLHYCMKALMEKGLVKLGNFAASKHHLGYAYLLTPKGLTRKAAMASRFLQRKLAEYEALQAEIASLKAELDNKLHGARPTR
;
A
#
# COMPACT_ATOMS: atom_id res chain seq x y z
N MET A 1 -9.08 -58.46 40.32
CA MET A 1 -8.86 -57.26 41.17
C MET A 1 -9.87 -56.21 40.69
N SER A 2 -11.04 -56.18 41.34
CA SER A 2 -11.46 -55.14 42.31
C SER A 2 -11.66 -53.79 41.62
N ALA A 3 -12.91 -53.48 41.23
CA ALA A 3 -13.83 -52.58 41.94
C ALA A 3 -13.58 -51.10 41.57
N ALA A 4 -14.51 -50.16 41.64
CA ALA A 4 -15.97 -50.09 41.61
C ALA A 4 -16.26 -48.59 41.66
N ARG A 5 -17.22 -48.14 40.85
CA ARG A 5 -18.20 -47.07 41.11
C ARG A 5 -17.73 -45.79 41.83
N CYS A 6 -17.86 -44.71 41.06
CA CYS A 6 -18.05 -43.33 41.48
C CYS A 6 -19.00 -43.18 42.69
N ARG A 7 -18.54 -42.49 43.74
CA ARG A 7 -19.32 -41.77 44.74
C ARG A 7 -18.55 -40.50 45.11
N CYS A 8 -19.07 -39.34 44.76
CA CYS A 8 -18.71 -38.10 45.44
C CYS A 8 -19.99 -37.55 46.06
N ASP A 9 -20.18 -37.86 47.33
CA ASP A 9 -21.05 -37.13 48.24
C ASP A 9 -20.42 -35.78 48.57
N ARG A 10 -21.20 -34.72 48.34
CA ARG A 10 -21.63 -33.75 49.36
C ARG A 10 -20.63 -33.43 50.49
N HIS A 11 -19.95 -32.28 50.42
CA HIS A 11 -20.14 -31.13 51.32
C HIS A 11 -19.00 -30.09 51.20
N LEU A 12 -19.38 -28.85 51.51
CA LEU A 12 -18.65 -27.59 51.47
C LEU A 12 -17.20 -27.64 51.99
N LEU A 13 -16.30 -26.86 51.36
CA LEU A 13 -15.47 -25.88 52.05
C LEU A 13 -15.11 -24.73 51.09
N HIS A 14 -15.48 -23.51 51.48
CA HIS A 14 -14.84 -22.28 51.02
C HIS A 14 -13.42 -22.25 51.57
N CYS A 15 -12.42 -22.02 50.72
CA CYS A 15 -11.14 -21.48 51.14
C CYS A 15 -10.60 -20.57 50.03
N SER A 16 -10.56 -19.29 50.36
CA SER A 16 -10.03 -18.18 49.57
C SER A 16 -8.51 -18.28 49.43
N THR A 17 -8.01 -18.40 48.20
CA THR A 17 -6.71 -17.84 47.81
C THR A 17 -6.76 -17.39 46.35
N LEU A 18 -6.37 -16.13 46.14
CA LEU A 18 -6.16 -15.54 44.83
C LEU A 18 -5.08 -16.31 44.06
N ASP A 19 -5.36 -16.70 42.81
CA ASP A 19 -4.30 -16.84 41.79
C ASP A 19 -4.65 -15.94 40.62
N SER A 20 -4.13 -14.72 40.71
CA SER A 20 -4.13 -13.69 39.68
C SER A 20 -3.28 -14.14 38.49
N ARG A 21 -3.81 -15.01 37.62
CA ARG A 21 -3.21 -15.26 36.31
C ARG A 21 -3.73 -14.24 35.32
N ALA A 22 -2.97 -13.15 35.26
CA ALA A 22 -2.99 -12.16 34.21
C ALA A 22 -3.10 -12.82 32.83
N HIS A 23 -4.30 -12.84 32.27
CA HIS A 23 -4.50 -13.04 30.85
C HIS A 23 -4.16 -11.72 30.17
N THR A 24 -2.88 -11.58 29.84
CA THR A 24 -2.40 -10.51 28.97
C THR A 24 -3.00 -10.74 27.58
N SER A 25 -4.01 -9.94 27.27
CA SER A 25 -4.50 -9.73 25.91
C SER A 25 -3.30 -9.46 24.97
N PRO A 26 -3.18 -10.16 23.82
CA PRO A 26 -2.10 -9.89 22.89
C PRO A 26 -2.34 -8.51 22.27
N ARG A 27 -1.57 -7.51 22.70
CA ARG A 27 -1.46 -6.23 22.00
C ARG A 27 -0.90 -6.51 20.60
N THR A 28 -1.76 -6.53 19.59
CA THR A 28 -1.32 -6.40 18.20
C THR A 28 -0.65 -5.05 18.05
N ARG A 29 0.69 -5.06 17.95
CA ARG A 29 1.46 -3.88 17.57
C ARG A 29 1.18 -3.63 16.09
N GLU A 30 0.24 -2.76 15.78
CA GLU A 30 0.06 -2.25 14.41
C GLU A 30 1.34 -1.48 14.04
N THR A 31 2.10 -1.97 13.06
CA THR A 31 3.39 -1.38 12.66
C THR A 31 3.20 -0.46 11.44
N PRO A 32 3.66 0.81 11.47
CA PRO A 32 3.46 1.79 10.38
C PRO A 32 4.09 1.41 9.02
N VAL A 33 5.07 0.51 9.03
CA VAL A 33 5.90 0.15 7.86
C VAL A 33 5.10 -0.63 6.81
N ALA A 34 4.15 -1.46 7.23
CA ALA A 34 3.31 -2.24 6.32
C ALA A 34 2.42 -1.34 5.45
N SER A 35 1.96 -0.20 6.00
CA SER A 35 1.06 0.72 5.30
C SER A 35 1.74 1.39 4.11
N LYS A 36 2.96 1.91 4.28
CA LYS A 36 3.65 2.68 3.25
C LYS A 36 4.00 1.85 2.00
N HIS A 37 4.34 0.58 2.19
CA HIS A 37 4.61 -0.33 1.07
C HIS A 37 3.33 -0.60 0.24
N LEU A 38 2.19 -0.76 0.89
CA LEU A 38 0.90 -0.98 0.21
C LEU A 38 0.49 0.23 -0.62
N ASP A 39 0.69 1.44 -0.10
CA ASP A 39 0.45 2.69 -0.83
C ASP A 39 1.34 2.78 -2.07
N GLN A 40 2.65 2.49 -1.95
CA GLN A 40 3.58 2.51 -3.08
C GLN A 40 3.20 1.50 -4.18
N VAL A 41 2.71 0.32 -3.79
CA VAL A 41 2.23 -0.70 -4.72
C VAL A 41 0.94 -0.24 -5.41
N GLU A 42 0.00 0.32 -4.66
CA GLU A 42 -1.24 0.88 -5.24
C GLU A 42 -0.96 2.04 -6.19
N ASP A 43 -0.06 2.95 -5.82
CA ASP A 43 0.38 4.07 -6.65
C ASP A 43 1.00 3.58 -7.96
N LEU A 44 1.82 2.52 -7.91
CA LEU A 44 2.37 1.91 -9.12
C LEU A 44 1.27 1.35 -10.01
N HIS A 45 0.32 0.59 -9.45
CA HIS A 45 -0.82 0.08 -10.21
C HIS A 45 -1.63 1.20 -10.87
N PHE A 46 -1.90 2.29 -10.13
CA PHE A 46 -2.60 3.45 -10.67
C PHE A 46 -1.85 4.08 -11.85
N ARG A 47 -0.55 4.34 -11.69
CA ARG A 47 0.26 4.95 -12.76
C ARG A 47 0.34 4.06 -14.00
N VAL A 48 0.46 2.74 -13.83
CA VAL A 48 0.42 1.78 -14.94
C VAL A 48 -0.92 1.88 -15.67
N LEU A 49 -2.05 1.76 -14.96
CA LEU A 49 -3.39 1.84 -15.56
C LEU A 49 -3.65 3.18 -16.26
N LYS A 50 -3.10 4.29 -15.73
CA LYS A 50 -3.17 5.60 -16.35
C LYS A 50 -2.45 5.63 -17.70
N ILE A 51 -1.18 5.18 -17.74
CA ILE A 51 -0.39 5.20 -18.98
C ILE A 51 -0.97 4.26 -20.04
N LEU A 52 -1.42 3.08 -19.64
CA LEU A 52 -2.00 2.10 -20.58
C LEU A 52 -3.32 2.54 -21.21
N GLN A 53 -4.07 3.42 -20.53
CA GLN A 53 -5.26 4.01 -21.14
C GLN A 53 -4.90 4.94 -22.30
N ASP A 54 -3.84 5.74 -22.14
CA ASP A 54 -3.43 6.74 -23.13
C ASP A 54 -2.56 6.11 -24.24
N HIS A 55 -1.80 5.06 -23.92
CA HIS A 55 -0.84 4.40 -24.81
C HIS A 55 -0.91 2.87 -24.66
N PRO A 56 -1.93 2.21 -25.24
CA PRO A 56 -2.14 0.77 -25.09
C PRO A 56 -1.09 -0.08 -25.82
N ASP A 57 -0.39 0.48 -26.78
CA ASP A 57 0.64 -0.13 -27.63
C ASP A 57 2.05 -0.09 -27.02
N MET A 58 2.22 0.56 -25.87
CA MET A 58 3.51 0.72 -25.21
C MET A 58 4.09 -0.62 -24.73
N SER A 59 5.38 -0.86 -25.01
CA SER A 59 6.06 -2.05 -24.52
C SER A 59 6.29 -2.00 -23.01
N GLN A 60 6.42 -3.17 -22.36
CA GLN A 60 6.75 -3.20 -20.92
C GLN A 60 8.07 -2.47 -20.62
N ARG A 61 9.07 -2.55 -21.52
CA ARG A 61 10.38 -1.90 -21.29
C ARG A 61 10.26 -0.38 -21.28
N GLU A 62 9.50 0.19 -22.21
CA GLU A 62 9.23 1.63 -22.26
C GLU A 62 8.40 2.07 -21.06
N LEU A 63 7.37 1.30 -20.69
CA LEU A 63 6.53 1.58 -19.54
C LEU A 63 7.35 1.58 -18.24
N ALA A 64 8.27 0.63 -18.07
CA ALA A 64 9.14 0.54 -16.89
C ALA A 64 10.06 1.77 -16.81
N LYS A 65 10.64 2.17 -17.95
CA LYS A 65 11.52 3.33 -18.07
C LYS A 65 10.76 4.63 -17.74
N ARG A 66 9.54 4.81 -18.26
CA ARG A 66 8.68 5.97 -17.99
C ARG A 66 8.23 6.05 -16.53
N LEU A 67 8.05 4.91 -15.87
CA LEU A 67 7.66 4.82 -14.46
C LEU A 67 8.84 4.86 -13.48
N GLY A 68 10.08 4.81 -13.96
CA GLY A 68 11.28 4.77 -13.11
C GLY A 68 11.38 3.49 -12.27
N VAL A 69 10.89 2.35 -12.78
CA VAL A 69 10.94 1.05 -12.08
C VAL A 69 11.75 0.03 -12.88
N SER A 70 12.21 -1.03 -12.20
CA SER A 70 12.85 -2.14 -12.90
C SER A 70 11.86 -2.90 -13.78
N ASN A 71 12.36 -3.49 -14.88
CA ASN A 71 11.56 -4.33 -15.77
C ASN A 71 10.89 -5.49 -15.01
N GLY A 72 11.60 -6.10 -14.06
CA GLY A 72 11.05 -7.18 -13.22
C GLY A 72 9.88 -6.71 -12.35
N LYS A 73 10.01 -5.54 -11.69
CA LYS A 73 8.92 -4.97 -10.88
C LYS A 73 7.68 -4.69 -11.72
N LEU A 74 7.86 -4.12 -12.92
CA LEU A 74 6.74 -3.91 -13.83
C LEU A 74 6.14 -5.23 -14.30
N HIS A 75 6.95 -6.24 -14.65
CA HIS A 75 6.45 -7.53 -15.09
C HIS A 75 5.51 -8.17 -14.05
N TYR A 76 5.91 -8.20 -12.78
CA TYR A 76 5.06 -8.69 -11.71
C TYR A 76 3.80 -7.83 -11.51
N CYS A 77 3.92 -6.52 -11.61
CA CYS A 77 2.78 -5.59 -11.56
C CYS A 77 1.77 -5.89 -12.69
N MET A 78 2.24 -6.04 -13.91
CA MET A 78 1.42 -6.37 -15.08
C MET A 78 0.73 -7.71 -14.92
N LYS A 79 1.45 -8.73 -14.44
CA LYS A 79 0.89 -10.04 -14.14
C LYS A 79 -0.25 -9.94 -13.12
N ALA A 80 -0.03 -9.23 -12.01
CA ALA A 80 -1.04 -9.04 -10.98
C ALA A 80 -2.27 -8.25 -11.49
N LEU A 81 -2.08 -7.26 -12.37
CA LEU A 81 -3.20 -6.52 -12.98
C LEU A 81 -4.02 -7.39 -13.94
N MET A 82 -3.36 -8.28 -14.68
CA MET A 82 -4.02 -9.27 -15.56
C MET A 82 -4.76 -10.33 -14.76
N GLU A 83 -4.14 -10.90 -13.72
CA GLU A 83 -4.77 -11.87 -12.81
C GLU A 83 -6.02 -11.30 -12.12
N LYS A 84 -6.00 -10.00 -11.77
CA LYS A 84 -7.16 -9.29 -11.22
C LYS A 84 -8.24 -8.95 -12.27
N GLY A 85 -7.96 -9.17 -13.55
CA GLY A 85 -8.85 -8.84 -14.67
C GLY A 85 -8.99 -7.34 -14.93
N LEU A 86 -7.99 -6.53 -14.55
CA LEU A 86 -8.01 -5.07 -14.77
C LEU A 86 -7.44 -4.70 -16.15
N VAL A 87 -6.53 -5.53 -16.66
CA VAL A 87 -5.89 -5.37 -17.97
C VAL A 87 -6.04 -6.68 -18.74
N LYS A 88 -6.26 -6.58 -20.04
CA LYS A 88 -6.28 -7.71 -20.98
C LYS A 88 -5.24 -7.49 -22.08
N LEU A 89 -4.60 -8.58 -22.50
CA LEU A 89 -3.74 -8.57 -23.68
C LEU A 89 -4.61 -8.67 -24.94
N GLY A 90 -4.51 -7.67 -25.81
CA GLY A 90 -5.11 -7.65 -27.13
C GLY A 90 -4.14 -8.20 -28.17
N ASN A 91 -4.63 -9.11 -29.01
CA ASN A 91 -3.88 -9.62 -30.17
C ASN A 91 -4.34 -8.85 -31.42
N PHE A 92 -3.53 -7.91 -31.90
CA PHE A 92 -3.73 -7.30 -33.22
C PHE A 92 -3.06 -8.16 -34.29
N ALA A 93 -3.65 -9.31 -34.60
CA ALA A 93 -3.14 -10.23 -35.62
C ALA A 93 -3.45 -9.79 -37.07
N ALA A 94 -3.86 -8.54 -37.31
CA ALA A 94 -4.43 -8.12 -38.59
C ALA A 94 -3.58 -7.14 -39.43
N SER A 95 -2.40 -6.71 -38.96
CA SER A 95 -1.50 -5.86 -39.77
C SER A 95 -0.31 -6.65 -40.28
N LYS A 96 0.01 -6.51 -41.58
CA LYS A 96 1.17 -7.08 -42.29
C LYS A 96 2.56 -6.67 -41.73
N HIS A 97 2.58 -5.99 -40.59
CA HIS A 97 3.77 -5.71 -39.81
C HIS A 97 3.62 -6.40 -38.45
N HIS A 98 4.58 -7.27 -38.13
CA HIS A 98 4.66 -8.13 -36.95
C HIS A 98 4.73 -7.36 -35.60
N LEU A 99 3.72 -6.55 -35.31
CA LEU A 99 3.61 -5.62 -34.19
C LEU A 99 2.18 -5.75 -33.67
N GLY A 100 1.86 -6.00 -32.41
CA GLY A 100 2.56 -6.02 -31.15
C GLY A 100 1.44 -6.19 -30.12
N TYR A 101 1.67 -6.94 -29.05
CA TYR A 101 0.64 -7.12 -28.03
C TYR A 101 0.27 -5.77 -27.41
N ALA A 102 -1.02 -5.43 -27.41
CA ALA A 102 -1.52 -4.20 -26.78
C ALA A 102 -2.16 -4.53 -25.42
N TYR A 103 -1.98 -3.65 -24.44
CA TYR A 103 -2.62 -3.77 -23.14
C TYR A 103 -3.89 -2.90 -23.11
N LEU A 104 -5.03 -3.55 -22.96
CA LEU A 104 -6.34 -2.90 -22.95
C LEU A 104 -6.93 -2.92 -21.54
N LEU A 105 -7.42 -1.77 -21.07
CA LEU A 105 -8.16 -1.70 -19.80
C LEU A 105 -9.53 -2.35 -19.97
N THR A 106 -9.90 -3.19 -19.01
CA THR A 106 -11.27 -3.72 -18.92
C THR A 106 -12.18 -2.70 -18.25
N PRO A 107 -13.52 -2.80 -18.40
CA PRO A 107 -14.46 -1.95 -17.65
C PRO A 107 -14.20 -1.99 -16.13
N LYS A 108 -13.86 -3.18 -15.59
CA LYS A 108 -13.43 -3.36 -14.19
C LYS A 108 -12.15 -2.57 -13.90
N GLY A 109 -11.19 -2.57 -14.83
CA GLY A 109 -9.95 -1.78 -14.78
C GLY A 109 -10.22 -0.28 -14.70
N LEU A 110 -11.14 0.24 -15.53
CA LEU A 110 -11.54 1.65 -15.51
C LEU A 110 -12.12 2.07 -14.14
N THR A 111 -13.08 1.31 -13.62
CA THR A 111 -13.67 1.58 -12.30
C THR A 111 -12.62 1.53 -11.19
N ARG A 112 -11.75 0.52 -11.21
CA ARG A 112 -10.70 0.38 -10.19
C ARG A 112 -9.67 1.50 -10.27
N LYS A 113 -9.29 1.92 -11.48
CA LYS A 113 -8.38 3.05 -11.71
C LYS A 113 -8.95 4.33 -11.13
N ALA A 114 -10.25 4.61 -11.33
CA ALA A 114 -10.91 5.78 -10.74
C ALA A 114 -10.85 5.77 -9.21
N ALA A 115 -11.15 4.62 -8.59
CA ALA A 115 -11.05 4.46 -7.13
C ALA A 115 -9.61 4.65 -6.62
N MET A 116 -8.61 4.13 -7.33
CA MET A 116 -7.20 4.34 -6.99
C MET A 116 -6.78 5.80 -7.17
N ALA A 117 -7.29 6.49 -8.20
CA ALA A 117 -6.99 7.91 -8.45
C ALA A 117 -7.44 8.80 -7.29
N SER A 118 -8.63 8.54 -6.74
CA SER A 118 -9.14 9.29 -5.59
C SER A 118 -8.24 9.14 -4.36
N ARG A 119 -7.84 7.90 -4.04
CA ARG A 119 -6.93 7.64 -2.90
C ARG A 119 -5.54 8.21 -3.14
N PHE A 120 -5.02 8.07 -4.35
CA PHE A 120 -3.74 8.65 -4.76
C PHE A 120 -3.75 10.16 -4.55
N LEU A 121 -4.80 10.85 -5.01
CA LEU A 121 -4.93 12.30 -4.86
C LEU A 121 -4.97 12.72 -3.39
N GLN A 122 -5.79 12.05 -2.58
CA GLN A 122 -5.88 12.34 -1.13
C GLN A 122 -4.51 12.23 -0.44
N ARG A 123 -3.76 11.14 -0.71
CA ARG A 123 -2.41 10.98 -0.15
C ARG A 123 -1.46 12.07 -0.61
N LYS A 124 -1.50 12.44 -1.89
CA LYS A 124 -0.61 13.48 -2.45
C LYS A 124 -0.91 14.88 -1.92
N LEU A 125 -2.18 15.20 -1.65
CA LEU A 125 -2.55 16.44 -1.00
C LEU A 125 -2.01 16.50 0.43
N ALA A 126 -2.17 15.43 1.21
CA ALA A 126 -1.62 15.36 2.57
C ALA A 126 -0.09 15.45 2.59
N GLU A 127 0.60 14.76 1.67
CA GLU A 127 2.05 14.89 1.49
C GLU A 127 2.46 16.34 1.15
N TYR A 128 1.71 17.00 0.28
CA TYR A 128 1.96 18.37 -0.13
C TYR A 128 1.81 19.36 1.03
N GLU A 129 0.73 19.24 1.81
CA GLU A 129 0.49 20.08 2.99
C GLU A 129 1.60 19.91 4.05
N ALA A 130 2.02 18.66 4.30
CA ALA A 130 3.13 18.37 5.21
C ALA A 130 4.45 19.00 4.72
N LEU A 131 4.76 18.88 3.43
CA LEU A 131 5.94 19.51 2.83
C LEU A 131 5.88 21.03 2.91
N GLN A 132 4.70 21.64 2.69
CA GLN A 132 4.55 23.09 2.84
C GLN A 132 4.84 23.56 4.28
N ALA A 133 4.31 22.83 5.27
CA ALA A 133 4.55 23.13 6.68
C ALA A 133 6.04 23.00 7.04
N GLU A 134 6.70 21.94 6.55
CA GLU A 134 8.14 21.73 6.75
C GLU A 134 8.96 22.86 6.13
N ILE A 135 8.67 23.24 4.89
CA ILE A 135 9.34 24.35 4.20
C ILE A 135 9.14 25.67 4.96
N ALA A 136 7.93 25.94 5.48
CA ALA A 136 7.65 27.13 6.25
C ALA A 136 8.46 27.19 7.55
N SER A 137 8.55 26.05 8.27
CA SER A 137 9.38 25.94 9.48
C SER A 137 10.86 26.20 9.17
N LEU A 138 11.40 25.56 8.13
CA LEU A 138 12.80 25.71 7.73
C LEU A 138 13.15 27.15 7.32
N LYS A 139 12.21 27.86 6.66
CA LYS A 139 12.39 29.29 6.33
C LYS A 139 12.45 30.16 7.59
N ALA A 140 11.53 29.96 8.54
CA ALA A 140 11.52 30.72 9.79
C ALA A 140 12.79 30.46 10.64
N GLU A 141 13.26 29.23 10.68
CA GLU A 141 14.53 28.89 11.34
C GLU A 141 15.74 29.59 10.71
N LEU A 142 15.78 29.67 9.38
CA LEU A 142 16.85 30.35 8.65
C LEU A 142 16.81 31.86 8.91
N ASP A 143 15.62 32.47 8.85
CA ASP A 143 15.45 33.90 9.14
C ASP A 143 15.88 34.25 10.56
N ASN A 144 15.51 33.44 11.56
CA ASN A 144 15.94 33.64 12.95
C ASN A 144 17.47 33.56 13.11
N LYS A 145 18.13 32.63 12.41
CA LYS A 145 19.60 32.51 12.41
C LYS A 145 20.28 33.71 11.76
N LEU A 146 19.69 34.27 10.70
CA LEU A 146 20.22 35.46 10.01
C LEU A 146 20.04 36.75 10.84
N HIS A 147 18.93 36.89 11.57
CA HIS A 147 18.66 38.09 12.39
C HIS A 147 19.30 38.03 13.80
N GLY A 148 19.59 36.84 14.33
CA GLY A 148 20.27 36.66 15.63
C GLY A 148 21.78 36.91 15.61
N ALA A 149 22.40 37.10 14.43
CA ALA A 149 23.84 37.30 14.28
C ALA A 149 24.26 38.78 14.17
N ARG A 150 23.44 39.74 14.63
CA ARG A 150 23.80 41.16 14.64
C ARG A 150 24.65 41.45 15.89
N PRO A 151 25.96 41.79 15.76
CA PRO A 151 26.75 42.17 16.91
C PRO A 151 26.21 43.49 17.47
N THR A 152 25.77 43.48 18.74
CA THR A 152 25.50 44.68 19.52
C THR A 152 26.83 45.42 19.71
N ARG A 153 26.81 46.70 19.32
CA ARG A 153 27.96 47.62 19.36
C ARG A 153 28.27 48.08 20.77
#